data_AF-A0A822J2D6-F1
#
_entry.id   AF-A0A822J2D6-F1
#
_cell.length_a   1.000
_cell.length_b   1.000
_cell.length_c   1.000
_cell.angle_alpha   90.00
_cell.angle_beta   90.00
_cell.angle_gamma   90.00
#
_symmetry.space_group_name_H-M   'P 1'
#
loop_
_entity.id
_entity.type
_entity.pdbx_description
1 polymer ?
#
loop_
_entity_poly.entity_id
_entity_poly.type
_entity_poly.pdbx_seq_one_letter_code
_entity_poly.pdbx_strand_id
1 'polypeptide(L)' 'IESHLLFKSEPDIVIRAGGKRLTDFLIWQSVYSELYFTDVNWLDFRKVDFLRVLRDFQKRKRRFGK' A
#
# COMPACT_ATOMS: atom_id res chain seq x y z
N ILE A 1 18.06 -6.32 -12.36
CA ILE A 1 17.40 -6.89 -11.15
C ILE A 1 15.90 -6.98 -11.37
N GLU A 2 15.25 -5.88 -11.78
CA GLU A 2 13.80 -5.80 -12.03
C GLU A 2 13.23 -6.86 -12.98
N SER A 3 13.97 -7.23 -14.04
CA SER A 3 13.55 -8.26 -15.00
C SER A 3 13.37 -9.66 -14.39
N HIS A 4 13.95 -9.91 -13.21
CA HIS A 4 13.92 -11.19 -12.50
C HIS A 4 13.02 -11.15 -11.26
N LEU A 5 12.31 -10.05 -11.02
CA LEU A 5 11.35 -9.97 -9.92
C LEU A 5 10.12 -10.83 -10.22
N LEU A 6 9.60 -11.50 -9.18
CA LEU A 6 8.33 -12.23 -9.23
C LEU A 6 7.16 -11.32 -9.64
N PHE A 7 7.17 -10.09 -9.14
CA PHE A 7 6.18 -9.07 -9.47
C PHE A 7 6.86 -7.93 -10.22
N LYS A 8 6.40 -7.69 -11.44
CA LYS A 8 6.92 -6.64 -12.33
C LYS A 8 6.19 -5.30 -12.17
N SER A 9 5.01 -5.31 -11.55
CA SER A 9 4.20 -4.11 -11.35
C SER A 9 4.56 -3.41 -10.06
N GLU A 10 4.73 -2.09 -10.12
CA GLU A 10 4.87 -1.23 -8.96
C GLU A 10 3.49 -0.78 -8.48
N PRO A 11 3.06 -1.14 -7.27
CA PRO A 11 1.77 -0.69 -6.75
C PRO A 11 1.81 0.81 -6.43
N ASP A 12 0.72 1.52 -6.65
CA ASP A 12 0.61 2.91 -6.19
C ASP A 12 0.34 3.00 -4.69
N ILE A 13 -0.37 2.01 -4.14
CA ILE A 13 -0.75 1.92 -2.74
C ILE A 13 -0.61 0.49 -2.23
N VAL A 14 -0.07 0.33 -1.02
CA VAL A 14 -0.02 -0.94 -0.28
C VAL A 14 -0.86 -0.79 0.98
N ILE A 15 -1.90 -1.63 1.12
CA ILE A 15 -2.81 -1.60 2.26
C ILE A 15 -2.46 -2.75 3.21
N ARG A 16 -2.12 -2.42 4.45
CA ARG A 16 -1.89 -3.40 5.51
C ARG A 16 -2.97 -3.29 6.58
N ALA A 17 -3.76 -4.35 6.70
CA ALA A 17 -4.80 -4.51 7.72
C ALA A 17 -4.28 -5.26 8.95
N GLY A 18 -4.71 -4.86 10.15
CA GLY A 18 -4.42 -5.55 11.42
C GLY A 18 -3.02 -5.33 11.97
N GLY A 19 -2.34 -4.22 11.63
CA GLY A 19 -1.04 -3.89 12.20
C GLY A 19 -0.38 -2.65 11.61
N LYS A 20 0.67 -2.15 12.29
CA LYS A 20 1.36 -0.87 11.96
C LYS A 20 2.78 -1.03 11.43
N ARG A 21 3.24 -2.27 11.18
CA ARG A 21 4.60 -2.55 10.70
C ARG A 21 4.58 -3.04 9.26
N LEU A 22 5.53 -2.56 8.46
CA LEU A 22 5.81 -3.10 7.15
C LEU A 22 6.30 -4.54 7.32
N THR A 23 5.77 -5.44 6.49
CA THR A 23 6.21 -6.85 6.41
C THR A 23 7.13 -6.97 5.20
N ASP A 24 7.88 -8.08 5.04
CA ASP A 24 8.82 -8.30 3.91
C ASP A 24 8.12 -8.53 2.55
N PHE A 25 7.02 -7.82 2.30
CA PHE A 25 6.19 -7.92 1.12
C PHE A 25 6.47 -6.75 0.17
N LEU A 26 6.84 -7.06 -1.07
CA LEU A 26 7.06 -6.10 -2.16
C LEU A 26 8.04 -4.95 -1.83
N ILE A 27 9.10 -5.22 -1.05
CA ILE A 27 10.06 -4.18 -0.61
C ILE A 27 10.57 -3.35 -1.80
N TRP A 28 11.03 -4.00 -2.87
CA TRP A 28 11.57 -3.32 -4.06
C TRP A 28 10.50 -2.53 -4.80
N GLN A 29 9.32 -3.12 -5.01
CA GLN A 29 8.22 -2.50 -5.75
C GLN A 29 7.54 -1.40 -4.93
N SER A 30 7.67 -1.42 -3.60
CA SER A 30 7.01 -0.49 -2.68
C SER A 30 7.75 0.84 -2.47
N VAL A 31 8.94 1.01 -3.06
CA VAL A 31 9.83 2.16 -2.80
C VAL A 31 9.14 3.51 -3.02
N TYR A 32 8.25 3.59 -4.01
CA TYR A 32 7.47 4.80 -4.32
C TYR A 32 5.97 4.66 -4.06
N SER A 33 5.56 3.57 -3.41
CA SER A 33 4.16 3.30 -3.07
C SER A 33 3.77 4.03 -1.79
N GLU A 34 2.51 4.46 -1.74
CA GLU A 34 1.93 4.95 -0.50
C GLU A 34 1.59 3.76 0.41
N LEU A 35 2.05 3.82 1.67
CA LEU A 35 1.73 2.80 2.67
C LEU A 35 0.52 3.25 3.47
N TYR A 36 -0.53 2.41 3.46
CA TYR A 36 -1.74 2.62 4.26
C TYR A 36 -1.87 1.53 5.30
N PHE A 37 -1.79 1.90 6.57
CA PHE A 37 -1.97 1.00 7.70
C PHE A 37 -3.35 1.21 8.31
N THR A 38 -4.09 0.14 8.52
CA THR A 38 -5.38 0.16 9.21
C THR A 38 -5.38 -0.84 10.36
N ASP A 39 -5.97 -0.44 11.49
CA ASP A 39 -6.16 -1.30 12.66
C ASP A 39 -7.32 -2.29 12.47
N VAL A 40 -8.10 -2.16 11.38
CA VAL A 40 -9.15 -3.12 11.01
C VAL A 40 -8.52 -4.46 10.65
N ASN A 41 -9.02 -5.55 11.23
CA ASN A 41 -8.61 -6.90 10.86
C ASN A 41 -8.99 -7.18 9.41
N TRP A 42 -8.14 -7.89 8.66
CA TRP A 42 -8.43 -8.26 7.27
C TRP A 42 -9.75 -9.00 7.11
N LEU A 43 -10.10 -9.89 8.04
CA LEU A 43 -11.37 -10.63 8.01
C LEU A 43 -12.59 -9.72 8.14
N ASP A 44 -12.44 -8.58 8.82
CA ASP A 44 -13.48 -7.58 9.04
C ASP A 44 -13.40 -6.42 8.05
N PHE A 45 -12.50 -6.48 7.07
CA PHE A 45 -12.26 -5.38 6.14
C PHE A 45 -13.40 -5.27 5.13
N ARG A 46 -14.14 -4.16 5.20
CA ARG A 46 -15.33 -3.95 4.35
C ARG A 46 -15.04 -3.01 3.20
N LYS A 47 -15.94 -3.02 2.21
CA LYS A 47 -15.92 -2.08 1.07
C LYS A 47 -15.83 -0.60 1.51
N VAL A 48 -16.50 -0.22 2.60
CA VAL A 48 -16.43 1.15 3.13
C VAL A 48 -15.02 1.51 3.59
N ASP A 49 -14.28 0.56 4.15
CA ASP A 49 -12.92 0.77 4.61
C ASP A 49 -11.96 0.89 3.42
N PHE A 50 -12.18 0.12 2.36
CA PHE A 50 -11.49 0.32 1.09
C PHE A 50 -11.74 1.71 0.48
N LEU A 51 -13.00 2.17 0.45
CA LEU A 51 -13.33 3.50 -0.08
C LEU A 51 -12.70 4.63 0.75
N ARG A 52 -12.58 4.46 2.07
CA ARG A 52 -11.85 5.38 2.95
C ARG A 52 -10.38 5.45 2.58
N VAL A 53 -9.74 4.29 2.37
CA VAL A 53 -8.35 4.19 1.91
C VAL A 53 -8.15 4.95 0.60
N LEU A 54 -9.02 4.72 -0.39
CA LEU A 54 -8.92 5.36 -1.70
C LEU A 54 -9.08 6.88 -1.61
N ARG A 55 -10.05 7.35 -0.81
CA ARG A 55 -10.27 8.78 -0.58
C ARG A 55 -9.05 9.43 0.09
N ASP A 56 -8.44 8.76 1.06
CA ASP A 56 -7.24 9.26 1.74
C ASP A 56 -6.05 9.27 0.79
N PHE A 57 -5.90 8.24 -0.04
CA PHE A 57 -4.88 8.16 -1.10
C PHE A 57 -4.98 9.32 -2.08
N GLN A 58 -6.19 9.64 -2.57
CA GLN A 58 -6.42 10.76 -3.49
C GLN A 58 -6.07 12.13 -2.90
N LYS A 59 -6.12 12.28 -1.57
CA LYS A 59 -5.74 13.53 -0.89
C LYS A 59 -4.23 13.69 -0.74
N ARG A 60 -3.45 12.62 -0.84
CA ARG A 60 -2.00 12.66 -0.67
C ARG A 60 -1.35 13.17 -1.95
N LYS A 61 -0.47 14.16 -1.81
CA LYS A 61 0.32 14.69 -2.91
C LYS A 61 1.63 13.90 -2.99
N ARG A 62 1.71 12.95 -3.92
CA ARG A 62 2.93 12.17 -4.18
C ARG A 62 4.04 13.11 -4.63
N ARG A 63 5.17 13.08 -3.90
CA ARG A 63 6.30 13.98 -4.16
C ARG A 63 7.34 13.36 -5.09
N PHE A 64 7.27 12.06 -5.41
CA PHE A 64 8.15 11.35 -6.34
C PHE A 64 9.64 11.79 -6.27
N GLY A 65 10.16 12.03 -5.05
CA GLY A 65 11.55 12.45 -4.85
C GLY A 65 11.90 13.90 -5.22
N LYS A 66 10.93 14.82 -5.30
CA LYS A 66 11.16 16.28 -5.24
C LYS A 66 11.19 16.82 -3.82
#